data_AF-A0A1T3NIE5-F1
#
_entry.id   AF-A0A1T3NIE5-F1
#
_cell.length_a   1.000
_cell.length_b   1.000
_cell.length_c   1.000
_cell.angle_alpha   90.00
_cell.angle_beta   90.00
_cell.angle_gamma   90.00
#
_symmetry.space_group_name_H-M   'P 1'
#
loop_
_entity.id
_entity.type
_entity.pdbx_description
1 polymer ?
#
loop_
_entity_poly.entity_id
_entity_poly.type
_entity_poly.pdbx_seq_one_letter_code
_entity_poly.pdbx_strand_id
1 'polypeptide(L)'
;MSYTVQYTDRVRIEIQGMAPKTRTAFETGMSLAAADPYGADSKPYPRGNSKDHRITHVAGVAIITYQITPAALLVTVVQLVAR
;
A
#
# COMPACT_ATOMS: atom_id res chain seq x y z
N MET A 1 12.82 2.47 -12.23
CA MET A 1 12.80 1.19 -11.51
C MET A 1 11.56 1.20 -10.61
N SER A 2 10.83 0.09 -10.52
CA SER A 2 9.71 -0.06 -9.59
C SER A 2 9.98 -1.21 -8.63
N TYR A 3 9.46 -1.10 -7.41
CA TYR A 3 9.55 -2.16 -6.41
C TYR A 3 8.54 -3.26 -6.73
N THR A 4 8.92 -4.53 -6.54
CA THR A 4 7.94 -5.61 -6.52
C THR A 4 7.03 -5.44 -5.31
N VAL A 5 5.72 -5.48 -5.52
CA VAL A 5 4.74 -5.39 -4.43
C VAL A 5 4.44 -6.79 -3.90
N GLN A 6 4.50 -6.93 -2.58
CA GLN A 6 4.14 -8.14 -1.87
C GLN A 6 3.07 -7.80 -0.83
N TYR A 7 2.18 -8.75 -0.59
CA TYR A 7 1.08 -8.61 0.35
C TYR A 7 1.17 -9.72 1.39
N THR A 8 0.96 -9.37 2.66
CA THR A 8 0.70 -10.39 3.70
C THR A 8 -0.62 -11.10 3.41
N ASP A 9 -0.82 -12.30 3.96
CA ASP A 9 -2.04 -13.07 3.74
C ASP A 9 -3.30 -12.33 4.21
N ARG A 10 -3.20 -11.61 5.32
CA ARG A 10 -4.26 -10.72 5.80
C ARG A 10 -4.64 -9.69 4.73
N VAL A 11 -3.66 -9.02 4.14
CA VAL A 11 -3.91 -7.99 3.11
C VAL A 11 -4.50 -8.61 1.84
N ARG A 12 -4.07 -9.81 1.45
CA ARG A 12 -4.65 -10.52 0.30
C ARG A 12 -6.14 -10.76 0.48
N ILE A 13 -6.57 -11.16 1.68
CA ILE A 13 -8.00 -11.37 2.00
C ILE A 13 -8.78 -10.06 1.87
N GLU A 14 -8.26 -8.95 2.40
CA GLU A 14 -8.89 -7.63 2.29
C GLU A 14 -9.06 -7.20 0.82
N ILE A 15 -8.02 -7.37 -0.01
CA ILE A 15 -8.06 -7.06 -1.45
C ILE A 15 -9.08 -7.95 -2.17
N GLN A 16 -9.16 -9.23 -1.82
CA GLN A 16 -10.14 -10.16 -2.36
C GLN A 16 -11.59 -9.80 -1.97
N GLY A 17 -11.79 -9.14 -0.83
CA GLY A 17 -13.09 -8.62 -0.41
C GLY A 17 -13.53 -7.33 -1.11
N MET A 18 -12.62 -6.62 -1.79
CA MET A 18 -12.96 -5.36 -2.47
C MET A 18 -13.92 -5.58 -3.64
N ALA A 19 -14.89 -4.67 -3.79
CA ALA A 19 -15.70 -4.57 -5.00
C ALA A 19 -14.78 -4.36 -6.24
N PRO A 20 -15.14 -4.88 -7.43
CA PRO A 20 -14.25 -4.86 -8.60
C PRO A 20 -13.70 -3.47 -8.95
N LYS A 21 -14.56 -2.44 -8.95
CA LYS A 21 -14.15 -1.06 -9.23
C LYS A 21 -13.16 -0.52 -8.19
N THR A 22 -13.36 -0.84 -6.91
CA THR A 22 -12.47 -0.45 -5.82
C THR A 22 -11.13 -1.16 -5.94
N ARG A 23 -11.13 -2.46 -6.29
CA ARG A 23 -9.92 -3.23 -6.52
C ARG A 23 -9.09 -2.65 -7.66
N THR A 24 -9.69 -2.35 -8.81
CA THR A 24 -8.98 -1.76 -9.95
C THR A 24 -8.35 -0.41 -9.60
N ALA A 25 -9.08 0.45 -8.87
CA ALA A 25 -8.54 1.73 -8.39
C ALA A 25 -7.37 1.52 -7.41
N PHE A 26 -7.51 0.55 -6.49
CA PHE A 26 -6.46 0.18 -5.56
C PHE A 26 -5.20 -0.30 -6.29
N GLU A 27 -5.32 -1.24 -7.23
CA GLU A 27 -4.19 -1.79 -8.01
C GLU A 27 -3.47 -0.70 -8.84
N THR A 28 -4.24 0.24 -9.41
CA THR A 28 -3.68 1.40 -10.11
C THR A 28 -2.85 2.28 -9.15
N GLY A 29 -3.40 2.59 -7.97
CA GLY A 29 -2.68 3.36 -6.96
C GLY A 29 -1.46 2.62 -6.40
N MET A 30 -1.53 1.29 -6.26
CA MET A 30 -0.40 0.47 -5.83
C MET A 30 0.75 0.51 -6.85
N SER A 31 0.44 0.57 -8.14
CA SER A 31 1.46 0.72 -9.19
C SER A 31 2.21 2.04 -9.08
N LEU A 32 1.53 3.11 -8.68
CA LEU A 32 2.16 4.42 -8.41
C LEU A 32 3.04 4.36 -7.14
N ALA A 33 2.52 3.79 -6.05
CA ALA A 33 3.29 3.59 -4.83
C ALA A 33 4.53 2.70 -5.06
N ALA A 34 4.45 1.73 -5.98
CA ALA A 34 5.57 0.89 -6.37
C ALA A 34 6.63 1.62 -7.19
N ALA A 35 6.23 2.61 -7.99
CA ALA A 35 7.16 3.43 -8.76
C ALA A 35 7.89 4.45 -7.88
N ASP A 36 7.21 5.01 -6.88
CA ASP A 36 7.80 5.97 -5.92
C ASP A 36 7.24 5.75 -4.50
N PRO A 37 7.88 4.88 -3.70
CA PRO A 37 7.38 4.54 -2.36
C PRO A 37 7.67 5.62 -1.30
N TYR A 38 8.43 6.66 -1.63
CA TYR A 38 8.65 7.80 -0.73
C TYR A 38 7.87 9.04 -1.16
N GLY A 39 7.28 9.05 -2.35
CA GLY A 39 6.47 10.14 -2.88
C GLY A 39 4.98 10.04 -2.57
N ALA A 40 4.18 10.86 -3.27
CA ALA A 40 2.71 10.86 -3.26
C ALA A 40 2.08 10.68 -1.86
N ASP A 41 2.34 11.65 -0.96
CA ASP A 41 1.84 11.69 0.42
C ASP A 41 2.29 10.53 1.35
N SER A 42 3.24 9.70 0.91
CA SER A 42 3.85 8.67 1.73
C SER A 42 4.63 9.27 2.90
N LYS A 43 4.30 8.84 4.12
CA LYS A 43 4.84 9.39 5.37
C LYS A 43 5.43 8.32 6.26
N PRO A 44 6.36 8.68 7.17
CA PRO A 44 6.70 7.89 8.36
C PRO A 44 5.48 7.29 9.01
N TYR A 45 5.43 5.95 9.03
CA TYR A 45 4.41 5.30 9.82
C TYR A 45 4.73 5.56 11.29
N PRO A 46 3.88 6.26 12.05
CA PRO A 46 4.25 6.76 13.39
C PRO A 46 4.57 5.65 14.40
N ARG A 47 4.04 4.44 14.18
CA ARG A 47 4.29 3.25 15.00
C ARG A 47 5.30 2.29 14.37
N GLY A 48 5.96 2.71 13.29
CA GLY A 48 7.00 1.95 12.64
C GLY A 48 8.36 2.17 13.30
N ASN A 49 9.18 1.14 13.32
CA ASN A 49 10.54 1.19 13.90
C ASN A 49 11.62 1.63 12.88
N SER A 50 11.21 2.08 11.69
CA SER A 50 12.12 2.43 10.59
C SER A 50 11.54 3.53 9.71
N LYS A 51 12.42 4.36 9.12
CA LYS A 51 12.07 5.33 8.08
C LYS A 51 11.49 4.66 6.82
N ASP A 52 11.76 3.38 6.63
CA ASP A 52 11.30 2.57 5.51
C ASP A 52 9.93 1.93 5.79
N HIS A 53 9.41 2.07 7.01
CA HIS A 53 8.04 1.74 7.35
C HIS A 53 7.15 2.96 7.07
N ARG A 54 6.24 2.82 6.11
CA ARG A 54 5.52 3.93 5.48
C ARG A 54 4.02 3.72 5.56
N ILE A 55 3.31 4.83 5.54
CA ILE A 55 1.85 4.88 5.41
C ILE A 55 1.50 5.86 4.30
N THR A 56 0.56 5.48 3.41
CA THR A 56 0.08 6.38 2.35
C THR A 56 -1.37 6.10 1.97
N HIS A 57 -1.98 7.06 1.27
CA HIS A 57 -3.27 6.91 0.62
C HIS A 57 -3.09 6.34 -0.79
N VAL A 58 -3.98 5.43 -1.18
CA VAL A 58 -3.96 4.75 -2.48
C VAL A 58 -5.25 5.08 -3.21
N ALA A 59 -5.13 5.89 -4.27
CA ALA A 59 -6.20 6.26 -5.21
C ALA A 59 -7.51 6.74 -4.54
N GLY A 60 -7.43 7.31 -3.33
CA GLY A 60 -8.60 7.73 -2.54
C GLY A 60 -9.55 6.60 -2.13
N VAL A 61 -9.13 5.34 -2.25
CA VAL A 61 -9.95 4.15 -1.90
C VAL A 61 -9.42 3.40 -0.69
N ALA A 62 -8.12 3.52 -0.39
CA ALA A 62 -7.52 2.85 0.74
C ALA A 62 -6.40 3.67 1.38
N ILE A 63 -6.11 3.38 2.64
CA ILE A 63 -4.87 3.72 3.33
C ILE A 63 -4.09 2.42 3.49
N ILE A 64 -2.81 2.44 3.17
CA ILE A 64 -1.94 1.28 3.31
C ILE A 64 -0.79 1.58 4.25
N THR A 65 -0.35 0.55 4.96
CA THR A 65 0.94 0.54 5.65
C THR A 65 1.83 -0.52 5.02
N TYR A 66 3.09 -0.17 4.78
CA TYR A 66 4.04 -1.06 4.13
C TYR A 66 5.47 -0.84 4.63
N GLN A 67 6.29 -1.87 4.45
CA GLN A 67 7.72 -1.83 4.69
C GLN A 67 8.45 -1.88 3.36
N ILE A 68 9.33 -0.91 3.11
CA ILE A 68 10.27 -0.94 1.99
C ILE A 68 11.45 -1.82 2.39
N THR A 69 11.82 -2.73 1.50
CA THR A 69 12.99 -3.60 1.63
C THR A 69 13.83 -3.50 0.36
N PRO A 70 15.09 -3.99 0.35
CA PRO A 70 15.87 -4.04 -0.88
C PRO A 70 15.23 -4.84 -2.01
N ALA A 71 14.33 -5.78 -1.69
CA ALA A 71 13.70 -6.66 -2.67
C ALA A 71 12.28 -6.24 -3.07
N ALA A 72 11.53 -5.58 -2.17
CA ALA A 72 10.10 -5.40 -2.34
C ALA A 72 9.48 -4.30 -1.45
N LEU A 73 8.27 -3.89 -1.83
CA LEU A 73 7.29 -3.23 -0.99
C LEU A 73 6.38 -4.26 -0.33
N LEU A 74 6.60 -4.54 0.95
CA LEU A 74 5.76 -5.47 1.70
C LEU A 74 4.61 -4.71 2.37
N VAL A 75 3.41 -4.82 1.79
CA VAL A 75 2.19 -4.23 2.33
C VAL A 75 1.65 -5.11 3.45
N THR A 76 1.54 -4.54 4.64
CA THR A 76 1.18 -5.24 5.88
C THR A 76 -0.23 -4.90 6.37
N VAL A 77 -0.74 -3.73 6.01
CA VAL A 77 -2.09 -3.27 6.35
C VAL A 77 -2.72 -2.60 5.13
N VAL A 78 -4.00 -2.87 4.92
CA VAL A 78 -4.88 -2.12 4.01
C VAL A 78 -6.14 -1.78 4.79
N GLN A 79 -6.55 -0.52 4.74
CA GLN A 79 -7.81 -0.04 5.29
C GLN A 79 -8.57 0.69 4.20
N LEU A 80 -9.74 0.19 3.83
CA LEU A 80 -10.62 0.88 2.88
C LEU A 80 -11.11 2.20 3.49
N VAL A 81 -11.11 3.25 2.69
CA VAL A 81 -11.76 4.51 3.04
C VAL A 81 -13.23 4.32 2.68
N ALA A 82 -14.10 4.20 3.70
CA ALA A 82 -15.54 4.09 3.50
C ALA A 82 -16.04 5.30 2.69
N ARG A 83 -16.84 5.03 1.66
CA ARG A 83 -17.67 6.03 0.99
C ARG A 83 -19.09 5.91 1.47
#